data_AF-A0A286TT20-F1
#
_entry.id   AF-A0A286TT20-F1
#
_cell.length_a   1.000
_cell.length_b   1.000
_cell.length_c   1.000
_cell.angle_alpha   90.00
_cell.angle_beta   90.00
_cell.angle_gamma   90.00
#
_symmetry.space_group_name_H-M   'P 1'
#
loop_
_entity.id
_entity.type
_entity.pdbx_description
1 polymer ?
#
loop_
_entity_poly.entity_id
_entity_poly.type
_entity_poly.pdbx_seq_one_letter_code
_entity_poly.pdbx_strand_id
1 'polypeptide(L)'
;MIEIRKQNQAFGLGSYTELQSSNPAVIAFLREAPSTEGKEDDLVLCVHNFSRFAQPTELDLRAFNGRHPVELIGGVRFPAIGELPYLLTLAGHGFYWFRLRRAVTPGTARRS
;
A
#
# COMPACT_ATOMS: atom_id res chain seq x y z
N MET A 1 5.89 -12.83 9.03
CA MET A 1 6.49 -11.53 8.69
C MET A 1 7.78 -11.63 7.89
N ILE A 2 8.79 -12.42 8.30
CA ILE A 2 10.03 -12.58 7.52
C ILE A 2 9.78 -13.13 6.11
N GLU A 3 8.87 -14.10 5.98
CA GLU A 3 8.53 -14.68 4.67
C GLU A 3 7.90 -13.64 3.73
N ILE A 4 6.96 -12.83 4.23
CA ILE A 4 6.38 -11.70 3.48
C ILE A 4 7.48 -10.73 3.03
N ARG A 5 8.43 -10.41 3.92
CA ARG A 5 9.57 -9.54 3.56
C ARG A 5 10.40 -10.14 2.43
N LYS A 6 10.69 -11.45 2.45
CA LYS A 6 11.46 -12.12 1.38
C LYS A 6 10.75 -12.09 0.03
N GLN A 7 9.41 -12.13 0.06
CA GLN A 7 8.58 -12.16 -1.15
C GLN A 7 8.37 -10.78 -1.80
N ASN A 8 8.69 -9.69 -1.09
CA ASN A 8 8.52 -8.32 -1.60
C ASN A 8 9.89 -7.60 -1.55
N GLN A 9 10.54 -7.50 -2.71
CA GLN A 9 11.86 -6.89 -2.89
C GLN A 9 11.89 -5.42 -2.43
N ALA A 10 10.75 -4.73 -2.49
CA ALA A 10 10.58 -3.36 -2.00
C ALA A 10 11.10 -3.17 -0.58
N PHE A 11 10.94 -4.15 0.31
CA PHE A 11 11.43 -4.02 1.69
C PHE A 11 12.95 -4.05 1.81
N GLY A 12 13.64 -4.79 0.94
CA GLY A 12 15.09 -5.00 1.00
C GLY A 12 15.89 -4.01 0.16
N LEU A 13 15.43 -3.75 -1.07
CA LEU A 13 16.14 -2.98 -2.08
C LEU A 13 15.38 -1.73 -2.53
N GLY A 14 14.11 -1.62 -2.17
CA GLY A 14 13.27 -0.52 -2.62
C GLY A 14 13.67 0.81 -2.01
N SER A 15 13.44 1.88 -2.77
CA SER A 15 13.54 3.27 -2.32
C SER A 15 12.65 3.51 -1.10
N TYR A 16 12.84 4.65 -0.44
CA TYR A 16 12.00 5.11 0.65
C TYR A 16 11.44 6.47 0.29
N THR A 17 10.12 6.63 0.38
CA THR A 17 9.46 7.91 0.21
C THR A 17 8.44 8.09 1.32
N GLU A 18 8.70 9.04 2.21
CA GLU A 18 7.77 9.35 3.29
C GLU A 18 6.50 9.99 2.74
N LEU A 19 5.36 9.62 3.33
CA LEU A 19 4.08 10.22 3.05
C LEU A 19 3.62 11.01 4.27
N GLN A 20 3.14 12.23 4.02
CA GLN A 20 2.57 13.05 5.09
C GLN A 20 1.24 12.44 5.55
N SER A 21 1.18 12.14 6.84
CA SER A 21 -0.01 11.67 7.55
C SER A 21 -0.71 12.86 8.19
N SER A 22 -2.05 12.90 8.15
CA SER A 22 -2.81 13.90 8.90
C SER A 22 -2.71 13.73 10.42
N ASN A 23 -2.21 12.59 10.88
CA ASN A 23 -2.06 12.25 12.30
C ASN A 23 -0.58 11.97 12.65
N PRO A 24 0.06 12.75 13.54
CA PRO A 24 1.47 12.57 13.90
C PRO A 24 1.75 11.28 14.68
N ALA A 25 0.72 10.62 15.23
CA ALA A 25 0.89 9.30 15.83
C ALA A 25 1.01 8.17 14.80
N VAL A 26 0.76 8.47 13.51
CA VAL A 26 0.83 7.51 12.41
C VAL A 26 1.91 7.94 11.43
N ILE A 27 2.85 7.03 11.16
CA ILE A 27 3.87 7.20 10.13
C ILE A 27 3.45 6.37 8.92
N ALA A 28 3.53 6.98 7.74
CA ALA A 28 3.26 6.33 6.47
C ALA A 28 4.41 6.58 5.48
N PHE A 29 4.77 5.56 4.71
CA PHE A 29 5.80 5.67 3.70
C PHE A 29 5.64 4.61 2.62
N LEU A 30 6.20 4.89 1.46
CA LEU A 30 6.28 3.97 0.33
C LEU A 30 7.65 3.32 0.28
N ARG A 31 7.65 2.06 -0.14
CA ARG A 31 8.81 1.33 -0.60
C ARG A 31 8.57 0.92 -2.03
N GLU A 32 9.50 1.25 -2.92
CA GLU A 32 9.38 0.94 -4.35
C GLU A 32 10.66 0.29 -4.86
N ALA A 33 10.56 -0.93 -5.36
CA ALA A 33 11.62 -1.57 -6.12
C ALA A 33 11.24 -1.62 -7.61
N PRO A 34 12.18 -1.37 -8.53
CA PRO A 34 11.93 -1.52 -9.96
C PRO A 34 11.43 -2.92 -10.25
N SER A 35 10.45 -3.02 -11.15
CA SER A 35 10.06 -4.33 -11.67
C SER A 35 11.25 -5.05 -12.30
N THR A 36 11.39 -6.34 -11.98
CA THR A 36 12.27 -7.27 -12.69
C THR A 36 11.48 -7.96 -13.81
N GLU A 37 12.16 -8.28 -14.92
CA GLU A 37 11.55 -8.75 -16.18
C GLU A 37 10.31 -9.65 -15.97
N GLY A 38 9.15 -9.17 -16.42
CA GLY A 38 7.88 -9.90 -16.41
C GLY A 38 6.99 -9.72 -15.17
N LYS A 39 7.33 -8.86 -14.21
CA LYS A 39 6.47 -8.55 -13.04
C LYS A 39 5.91 -7.12 -13.06
N GLU A 40 4.88 -6.84 -12.26
CA GLU A 40 4.50 -5.46 -11.96
C GLU A 40 5.49 -4.85 -10.95
N ASP A 41 5.60 -3.52 -10.94
CA ASP A 41 6.39 -2.78 -9.94
C ASP A 41 6.00 -3.19 -8.51
N ASP A 42 7.01 -3.46 -7.68
CA ASP A 42 6.80 -3.79 -6.28
C ASP A 42 6.69 -2.50 -5.46
N LEU A 43 5.48 -1.94 -5.45
CA LEU A 43 5.13 -0.72 -4.75
C LEU A 43 4.34 -1.05 -3.48
N VAL A 44 4.98 -0.86 -2.33
CA VAL A 44 4.42 -1.18 -1.02
C VAL A 44 4.21 0.08 -0.19
N LEU A 45 2.96 0.32 0.21
CA LEU A 45 2.58 1.32 1.21
C LEU A 45 2.65 0.70 2.61
N CYS A 46 3.47 1.29 3.48
CA CYS A 46 3.59 0.93 4.88
C CYS A 46 2.92 2.01 5.74
N VAL A 47 2.06 1.61 6.67
CA VAL A 47 1.37 2.53 7.60
C VAL A 47 1.48 1.95 9.01
N HIS A 48 2.03 2.72 9.94
CA HIS A 48 2.34 2.28 11.29
C HIS A 48 1.76 3.24 12.33
N ASN A 49 0.95 2.72 13.24
CA ASN A 49 0.45 3.48 14.39
C ASN A 49 1.41 3.31 15.57
N PHE A 50 1.98 4.42 16.06
CA PHE A 50 2.87 4.44 17.22
C PHE A 50 2.12 4.67 18.54
N SER A 51 0.83 5.03 18.48
CA SER A 51 -0.04 5.11 19.66
C SER A 51 -0.47 3.72 20.13
N ARG A 52 -0.64 3.57 21.44
CA ARG A 52 -1.28 2.39 22.04
C ARG A 52 -2.80 2.34 21.85
N PHE A 53 -3.39 3.42 21.36
CA PHE A 53 -4.83 3.55 21.10
C PHE A 53 -5.13 3.49 19.61
N ALA A 54 -6.38 3.22 19.26
CA ALA A 54 -6.82 3.31 17.88
C ALA A 54 -6.63 4.74 17.34
N GLN A 55 -6.17 4.85 16.10
CA GLN A 55 -5.89 6.14 15.45
C GLN A 55 -6.41 6.13 14.01
N PRO A 56 -7.09 7.19 13.56
CA PRO A 56 -7.32 7.46 12.16
C PRO A 56 -6.13 8.20 11.54
N THR A 57 -5.93 8.03 10.23
CA THR A 57 -5.11 8.92 9.41
C THR A 57 -5.70 9.04 8.02
N GLU A 58 -5.49 10.19 7.40
CA GLU A 58 -5.75 10.44 5.99
C GLU A 58 -4.42 10.60 5.27
N LEU A 59 -4.29 9.92 4.13
CA LEU A 59 -3.09 9.96 3.30
C LEU A 59 -3.41 10.52 1.91
N ASP A 60 -2.59 11.45 1.42
CA ASP A 60 -2.66 11.87 0.02
C ASP A 60 -2.02 10.79 -0.87
N LEU A 61 -2.86 10.02 -1.54
CA LEU A 61 -2.44 8.95 -2.44
C LEU A 61 -2.82 9.23 -3.90
N ARG A 62 -3.19 10.46 -4.26
CA ARG A 62 -3.75 10.79 -5.58
C ARG A 62 -2.85 10.38 -6.75
N ALA A 63 -1.52 10.41 -6.57
CA ALA A 63 -0.54 9.91 -7.55
C ALA A 63 -0.74 8.42 -7.93
N PHE A 64 -1.49 7.67 -7.13
CA PHE A 64 -1.79 6.25 -7.30
C PHE A 64 -3.28 5.99 -7.61
N ASN A 65 -4.02 7.00 -8.09
CA ASN A 65 -5.42 6.87 -8.46
C ASN A 65 -5.67 5.63 -9.36
N GLY A 66 -6.73 4.89 -9.05
CA GLY A 66 -7.15 3.68 -9.76
C GLY A 66 -6.40 2.43 -9.32
N ARG A 67 -5.35 2.55 -8.50
CA ARG A 67 -4.72 1.40 -7.84
C ARG A 67 -5.54 0.94 -6.65
N HIS A 68 -5.42 -0.35 -6.33
CA HIS A 68 -6.00 -0.96 -5.15
C HIS A 68 -4.91 -1.33 -4.16
N PRO A 69 -5.01 -0.89 -2.90
CA PRO A 69 -4.21 -1.43 -1.82
C PRO A 69 -4.65 -2.88 -1.56
N VAL A 70 -3.69 -3.82 -1.57
CA VAL A 70 -3.92 -5.22 -1.20
C VAL A 70 -3.05 -5.54 0.00
N GLU A 71 -3.68 -5.90 1.12
CA GLU A 71 -2.99 -6.19 2.37
C GLU A 71 -2.10 -7.43 2.22
N LEU A 72 -0.82 -7.33 2.61
CA LEU A 72 0.20 -8.33 2.28
C LEU A 72 0.15 -9.60 3.15
N ILE A 73 -0.52 -9.58 4.30
CA ILE A 73 -0.60 -10.73 5.22
C ILE A 73 -1.78 -11.64 4.83
N GLY A 74 -2.97 -11.08 4.69
CA GLY A 74 -4.22 -11.78 4.40
C GLY A 74 -4.70 -11.67 2.95
N GLY A 75 -4.05 -10.85 2.11
CA GLY A 75 -4.41 -10.70 0.70
C GLY A 75 -5.69 -9.92 0.45
N VAL A 76 -6.22 -9.22 1.46
CA VAL A 76 -7.50 -8.51 1.37
C VAL A 76 -7.34 -7.26 0.53
N ARG A 77 -8.21 -7.10 -0.47
CA ARG A 77 -8.27 -5.92 -1.32
C ARG A 77 -9.09 -4.82 -0.65
N PHE A 78 -8.50 -3.63 -0.56
CA PHE A 78 -9.14 -2.42 -0.07
C PHE A 78 -9.76 -1.61 -1.24
N PRO A 79 -10.62 -0.61 -0.94
CA PRO A 79 -11.18 0.29 -1.94
C PRO A 79 -10.12 0.90 -2.87
N ALA A 80 -10.54 1.26 -4.09
CA ALA A 80 -9.65 1.93 -5.03
C ALA A 80 -9.18 3.27 -4.44
N ILE A 81 -7.93 3.63 -4.70
CA ILE A 81 -7.44 4.99 -4.46
C ILE A 81 -8.13 5.90 -5.48
N GLY A 82 -8.72 6.99 -5.00
CA GLY A 82 -9.36 8.01 -5.83
C GLY A 82 -8.69 9.37 -5.68
N GLU A 83 -9.48 10.43 -5.87
CA GLU A 83 -9.03 11.82 -5.76
C GLU A 83 -9.08 12.38 -4.34
N LEU A 84 -9.80 11.71 -3.43
CA LEU A 84 -9.94 12.15 -2.03
C LEU A 84 -8.82 11.55 -1.16
N PRO A 85 -8.50 12.19 -0.02
CA PRO A 85 -7.59 11.61 0.96
C PRO A 85 -8.03 10.20 1.36
N TYR A 86 -7.07 9.28 1.41
CA TYR A 86 -7.34 7.88 1.68
C TYR A 86 -7.36 7.64 3.19
N LEU A 87 -8.56 7.50 3.75
CA LEU A 87 -8.76 7.27 5.18
C LEU A 87 -8.40 5.83 5.57
N LEU A 88 -7.59 5.70 6.62
CA LEU A 88 -7.28 4.43 7.28
C LEU A 88 -7.53 4.56 8.79
N THR A 89 -8.00 3.49 9.39
CA THR A 89 -8.07 3.33 10.84
C THR A 89 -7.20 2.16 11.27
N LEU A 90 -6.38 2.39 12.29
CA LEU A 90 -5.44 1.41 12.81
C LEU A 90 -5.74 1.16 14.28
N ALA A 91 -5.69 -0.11 14.69
CA ALA A 91 -5.66 -0.47 16.11
C ALA A 91 -4.39 0.07 16.79
N GLY A 92 -4.37 0.10 18.13
CA GLY A 92 -3.18 0.47 18.90
C GLY A 92 -1.99 -0.40 18.54
N HIS A 93 -0.84 0.23 18.25
CA HIS A 93 0.37 -0.40 17.73
C HIS A 93 0.18 -1.24 16.45
N GLY A 94 -0.96 -1.05 15.77
CA GLY A 94 -1.27 -1.72 14.52
C GLY A 94 -0.47 -1.16 13.35
N PHE A 95 -0.33 -1.98 12.32
CA PHE A 95 0.28 -1.57 11.06
C PHE A 95 -0.41 -2.26 9.89
N TYR A 96 -0.28 -1.66 8.71
CA TYR A 96 -0.61 -2.29 7.45
C TYR A 96 0.58 -2.24 6.50
N TRP A 97 0.76 -3.32 5.74
CA TRP A 97 1.56 -3.31 4.53
C TRP A 97 0.65 -3.62 3.36
N PHE A 98 0.48 -2.64 2.47
CA PHE A 98 -0.33 -2.78 1.27
C PHE A 98 0.56 -2.80 0.04
N ARG A 99 0.30 -3.73 -0.88
CA ARG A 99 0.81 -3.61 -2.25
C ARG A 99 -0.18 -2.83 -3.09
N LEU A 100 0.28 -1.78 -3.77
CA LEU A 100 -0.55 -0.91 -4.60
C LEU A 100 -0.62 -1.46 -6.03
N ARG A 101 -1.61 -2.33 -6.27
CA ARG A 101 -1.80 -2.99 -7.56
C ARG A 101 -2.62 -2.13 -8.51
N ARG A 102 -2.23 -2.08 -9.79
CA ARG A 102 -3.10 -1.49 -10.81
C ARG A 102 -4.36 -2.35 -10.94
N ALA A 103 -5.49 -1.70 -11.20
CA ALA A 103 -6.68 -2.44 -11.59
C ALA A 103 -6.35 -3.19 -12.89
N VAL A 104 -6.48 -4.52 -12.86
CA VAL A 104 -6.45 -5.30 -14.10
C VAL A 104 -7.73 -4.94 -14.83
N THR A 105 -7.65 -4.12 -15.88
CA THR A 105 -8.75 -4.01 -16.84
C THR A 105 -9.00 -5.42 -17.36
N PRO A 106 -10.19 -6.01 -17.15
CA PRO A 106 -10.52 -7.27 -17.81
C PRO A 106 -10.41 -6.99 -19.31
N GLY A 107 -9.41 -7.58 -19.96
CA GLY A 107 -9.25 -7.45 -21.40
C GLY A 107 -10.57 -7.83 -22.05
N THR A 108 -11.08 -6.96 -22.92
CA THR A 108 -12.21 -7.23 -23.79
C THR A 108 -12.11 -8.66 -24.29
N ALA A 109 -12.91 -9.56 -23.71
CA ALA A 109 -13.01 -10.92 -24.18
C ALA A 109 -13.47 -10.80 -25.63
N ARG A 110 -12.55 -11.04 -26.57
CA ARG A 110 -12.85 -11.24 -27.97
C ARG A 110 -13.87 -12.37 -28.02
N ARG A 111 -15.14 -12.01 -28.18
CA ARG A 111 -16.17 -12.95 -28.62
C ARG A 111 -15.76 -13.39 -30.02
N SER A 112 -15.22 -14.60 -30.13
CA SER A 112 -15.17 -15.38 -31.36
C SER A 112 -16.52 -16.02 -31.60
#